data_AF-A0A3B8XW26-F1
#
_entry.id   AF-A0A3B8XW26-F1
#
_cell.length_a   1.000
_cell.length_b   1.000
_cell.length_c   1.000
_cell.angle_alpha   90.00
_cell.angle_beta   90.00
_cell.angle_gamma   90.00
#
_symmetry.space_group_name_H-M   'P 1'
#
loop_
_entity.id
_entity.type
_entity.pdbx_description
1 polymer ?
#
loop_
_entity_poly.entity_id
_entity_poly.type
_entity_poly.pdbx_seq_one_letter_code
_entity_poly.pdbx_strand_id
1 'polypeptide(L)'
;LATWAQQNLKFIRSDLVAITDELAGRIFEEINYVQEGRNAEKFAELYGHLPEIYVPKIYWEYTGRRVLTMEWIEGTKLTNIKEVQAKGIDAAHLVEVGVHCSLRQLLEHGFFHADPH
;
A
#
# COMPACT_ATOMS: atom_id res chain seq x y z
N LEU A 1 13.12 14.62 23.05
CA LEU A 1 12.18 15.74 22.72
C LEU A 1 10.74 15.37 23.05
N ALA A 2 10.21 14.24 22.58
CA ALA A 2 8.85 13.76 22.91
C ALA A 2 8.59 13.65 24.43
N THR A 3 9.49 13.00 25.17
CA THR A 3 9.40 12.87 26.65
C THR A 3 9.39 14.22 27.37
N TRP A 4 10.20 15.17 26.88
CA TRP A 4 10.24 16.53 27.44
C TRP A 4 8.93 17.28 27.18
N ALA A 5 8.37 17.17 25.96
CA ALA A 5 7.10 17.80 25.60
C ALA A 5 5.92 17.25 26.42
N GLN A 6 5.85 15.94 26.60
CA GLN A 6 4.80 15.28 27.39
C GLN A 6 4.82 15.66 28.87
N GLN A 7 6.00 15.88 29.45
CA GLN A 7 6.15 16.30 30.84
C GLN A 7 5.88 17.80 31.06
N ASN A 8 6.10 18.63 30.04
CA ASN A 8 6.04 20.10 30.17
C ASN A 8 4.79 20.74 29.56
N LEU A 9 4.04 20.05 28.70
CA LEU A 9 2.82 20.55 28.04
C LEU A 9 1.58 19.82 28.55
N LYS A 10 0.94 20.38 29.59
CA LYS A 10 -0.22 19.80 30.31
C LYS A 10 -1.50 19.60 29.47
N PHE A 11 -1.54 20.10 28.24
CA PHE A 11 -2.66 19.90 27.30
C PHE A 11 -2.57 18.55 26.58
N ILE A 12 -1.39 17.93 26.52
CA ILE A 12 -1.18 16.72 25.73
C ILE A 12 -1.62 15.50 26.54
N ARG A 13 -2.83 15.02 26.25
CA ARG A 13 -3.45 13.87 26.92
C ARG A 13 -3.04 12.51 26.34
N SER A 14 -2.44 12.50 25.15
CA SER A 14 -2.01 11.30 24.43
C SER A 14 -0.55 10.97 24.71
N ASP A 15 -0.19 9.68 24.66
CA ASP A 15 1.19 9.24 24.85
C ASP A 15 2.05 9.61 23.63
N LEU A 16 2.69 10.78 23.70
CA LEU A 16 3.52 11.30 22.62
C LEU A 16 4.71 10.42 22.31
N VAL A 17 5.26 9.73 23.31
CA VAL A 17 6.38 8.81 23.08
C VAL A 17 5.93 7.67 22.20
N ALA A 18 4.81 7.02 22.57
CA ALA A 18 4.22 5.94 21.75
C ALA A 18 3.88 6.39 20.32
N ILE A 19 3.29 7.58 20.16
CA ILE A 19 2.97 8.14 18.82
C ILE A 19 4.26 8.39 18.02
N THR A 20 5.30 8.93 18.65
CA THR A 20 6.56 9.23 17.98
C THR A 20 7.29 7.97 17.57
N ASP A 21 7.29 6.95 18.43
CA ASP A 21 7.94 5.66 18.16
C ASP A 21 7.22 4.91 17.02
N GLU A 22 5.89 4.92 17.00
CA GLU A 22 5.09 4.34 15.90
C GLU A 22 5.38 5.07 14.58
N LEU A 23 5.31 6.41 14.58
CA LEU A 23 5.58 7.20 13.39
C LEU A 23 7.00 6.97 12.86
N ALA A 24 8.00 6.95 13.75
CA ALA A 24 9.38 6.70 13.37
C ALA A 24 9.53 5.28 12.77
N GLY A 25 8.92 4.27 13.40
CA GLY A 25 8.90 2.90 12.88
C GLY A 25 8.33 2.83 11.47
N ARG A 26 7.14 3.39 11.25
CA ARG A 26 6.45 3.41 9.95
C ARG A 26 7.28 4.10 8.87
N ILE A 27 7.88 5.25 9.18
CA ILE A 27 8.75 5.96 8.23
C ILE A 27 9.96 5.10 7.83
N PHE A 28 10.60 4.41 8.78
CA PHE A 28 11.76 3.56 8.46
C PHE A 28 11.38 2.33 7.63
N GLU A 29 10.18 1.78 7.85
CA GLU A 29 9.63 0.69 7.04
C GLU A 29 9.31 1.16 5.61
N GLU A 30 8.68 2.33 5.46
CA GLU A 30 8.36 2.93 4.16
C GLU A 30 9.59 3.31 3.33
N ILE A 31 10.73 3.63 3.97
CA ILE A 31 11.97 4.00 3.28
C ILE A 31 12.70 2.78 2.69
N ASN A 32 12.29 1.53 2.99
CA ASN A 32 12.96 0.35 2.46
C ASN A 32 12.20 -0.29 1.28
N TYR A 33 12.48 0.20 0.07
CA TYR A 33 11.87 -0.31 -1.15
C TYR A 33 12.21 -1.76 -1.52
N VAL A 34 13.25 -2.35 -0.91
CA VAL A 34 13.48 -3.81 -1.03
C VAL A 34 12.36 -4.57 -0.33
N GLN A 35 11.87 -4.08 0.80
CA GLN A 35 10.76 -4.71 1.51
C GLN A 35 9.46 -4.57 0.72
N GLU A 36 9.22 -3.40 0.13
CA GLU A 36 8.06 -3.17 -0.74
C GLU A 36 8.06 -4.10 -1.95
N GLY A 37 9.20 -4.25 -2.64
CA GLY A 37 9.32 -5.21 -3.76
C GLY A 37 9.03 -6.66 -3.34
N ARG A 38 9.49 -7.09 -2.16
CA ARG A 38 9.20 -8.45 -1.64
C ARG A 38 7.73 -8.61 -1.29
N ASN A 39 7.13 -7.56 -0.74
CA ASN A 39 5.69 -7.54 -0.46
C ASN A 39 4.88 -7.64 -1.75
N ALA A 40 5.30 -6.98 -2.83
CA ALA A 40 4.67 -7.07 -4.15
C ALA A 40 4.77 -8.48 -4.73
N GLU A 41 5.94 -9.14 -4.66
CA GLU A 41 6.08 -10.54 -5.10
C GLU A 41 5.21 -11.50 -4.29
N LYS A 42 5.16 -11.32 -2.96
CA LYS A 42 4.26 -12.10 -2.10
C LYS A 42 2.79 -11.85 -2.45
N PHE A 43 2.43 -10.61 -2.76
CA PHE A 43 1.08 -10.29 -3.22
C PHE A 43 0.76 -10.99 -4.55
N ALA A 44 1.70 -11.04 -5.49
CA ALA A 44 1.56 -11.79 -6.74
C ALA A 44 1.41 -13.29 -6.51
N GLU A 45 2.16 -13.88 -5.58
CA GLU A 45 2.03 -15.30 -5.21
C GLU A 45 0.63 -15.61 -4.66
N LEU A 46 0.12 -14.77 -3.76
CA LEU A 46 -1.17 -14.99 -3.11
C LEU A 46 -2.36 -14.69 -4.02
N TYR A 47 -2.30 -13.60 -4.81
CA TYR A 47 -3.47 -13.06 -5.49
C TYR A 47 -3.31 -12.93 -7.02
N GLY A 48 -2.12 -13.19 -7.58
CA GLY A 48 -1.86 -13.07 -9.02
C GLY A 48 -2.60 -14.10 -9.89
N HIS A 49 -3.23 -15.11 -9.27
CA HIS A 49 -4.10 -16.07 -9.95
C HIS A 49 -5.52 -15.51 -10.16
N LEU A 50 -5.87 -14.37 -9.57
CA LEU A 50 -7.17 -13.73 -9.74
C LEU A 50 -7.23 -13.02 -11.10
N PRO A 51 -8.22 -13.33 -11.96
CA PRO A 51 -8.23 -12.85 -13.35
C PRO A 51 -8.35 -11.32 -13.50
N GLU A 52 -8.84 -10.65 -12.46
CA GLU A 52 -9.08 -9.20 -12.46
C GLU A 52 -7.99 -8.42 -11.71
N ILE A 53 -6.98 -9.10 -11.17
CA ILE A 53 -5.87 -8.51 -10.42
C ILE A 53 -4.58 -8.74 -11.18
N TYR A 54 -3.84 -7.67 -11.43
CA TYR A 54 -2.52 -7.72 -12.02
C TYR A 54 -1.49 -7.11 -11.07
N VAL A 55 -0.34 -7.76 -10.97
CA VAL A 55 0.76 -7.33 -10.10
C VAL A 55 2.00 -7.17 -10.97
N PRO A 56 2.59 -5.96 -11.06
CA PRO A 56 3.75 -5.74 -11.91
C PRO A 56 4.96 -6.55 -11.44
N LYS A 57 5.71 -7.09 -12.40
CA LYS A 57 6.97 -7.77 -12.10
C LYS A 57 8.01 -6.80 -11.50
N ILE A 58 8.73 -7.24 -10.47
CA ILE A 58 9.85 -6.48 -9.90
C ILE A 58 11.15 -6.79 -10.68
N TYR A 59 11.93 -5.76 -11.00
CA TYR A 59 13.26 -5.89 -11.57
C TYR A 59 14.32 -5.71 -10.49
N TRP A 60 14.72 -6.81 -9.86
CA TRP A 60 15.66 -6.81 -8.73
C TRP A 60 17.05 -6.27 -9.05
N GLU A 61 17.52 -6.44 -10.29
CA GLU A 61 18.80 -5.90 -10.76
C GLU A 61 18.86 -4.36 -10.70
N TYR A 62 17.69 -3.71 -10.74
CA TYR A 62 17.54 -2.26 -10.69
C TYR A 62 16.81 -1.78 -9.42
N THR A 63 16.60 -2.67 -8.44
CA THR A 63 15.89 -2.36 -7.19
C THR A 63 16.88 -2.37 -6.02
N GLY A 64 16.78 -1.38 -5.16
CA GLY A 64 17.60 -1.26 -3.96
C GLY A 64 16.83 -0.56 -2.85
N ARG A 65 17.51 -0.23 -1.75
CA ARG A 65 16.83 0.34 -0.57
C ARG A 65 16.05 1.63 -0.87
N ARG A 66 16.50 2.44 -1.84
CA ARG A 66 15.94 3.77 -2.14
C ARG A 66 15.31 3.88 -3.53
N VAL A 67 15.32 2.81 -4.32
CA VAL A 67 14.74 2.79 -5.68
C VAL A 67 14.02 1.46 -5.87
N LEU A 68 12.73 1.50 -6.20
CA LEU A 68 11.95 0.35 -6.65
C LEU A 68 11.77 0.42 -8.17
N THR A 69 12.16 -0.63 -8.88
CA THR A 69 11.97 -0.73 -10.32
C THR A 69 11.05 -1.89 -10.65
N MET A 70 9.96 -1.62 -11.37
CA MET A 70 8.91 -2.59 -11.69
C MET A 70 8.44 -2.46 -13.15
N GLU A 71 7.69 -3.45 -13.61
CA GLU A 71 7.05 -3.46 -14.92
C GLU A 71 6.19 -2.22 -15.14
N TRP A 72 6.33 -1.66 -16.35
CA TRP A 72 5.50 -0.55 -16.78
C TRP A 72 4.13 -1.06 -17.20
N ILE A 73 3.08 -0.55 -16.55
CA ILE A 73 1.69 -0.86 -16.89
C ILE A 73 1.03 0.39 -17.48
N GLU A 74 0.40 0.24 -18.64
CA GLU A 74 -0.46 1.26 -19.21
C GLU A 74 -1.91 1.01 -18.80
N GLY A 75 -2.55 2.01 -18.20
CA GLY A 75 -3.91 1.88 -17.68
C GLY A 75 -4.58 3.20 -17.39
N THR A 76 -5.89 3.14 -17.15
CA THR A 76 -6.70 4.30 -16.76
C THR A 76 -6.70 4.43 -15.24
N LYS A 77 -6.36 5.59 -14.69
CA LYS A 77 -6.48 5.82 -13.25
C LYS A 77 -7.94 5.73 -12.81
N LEU A 78 -8.20 5.02 -11.71
CA LEU A 78 -9.54 4.89 -11.11
C LEU A 78 -10.16 6.25 -10.74
N THR A 79 -9.32 7.22 -10.39
CA THR A 79 -9.75 8.60 -10.07
C THR A 79 -10.19 9.39 -11.31
N ASN A 80 -9.88 8.94 -12.53
CA ASN A 80 -10.32 9.60 -13.77
C ASN A 80 -11.68 9.09 -14.25
N ILE A 81 -12.73 9.44 -13.51
CA ILE A 81 -14.11 8.96 -13.77
C ILE A 81 -14.56 9.25 -15.21
N LYS A 82 -14.17 10.40 -15.79
CA LYS A 82 -14.55 10.77 -17.16
C LYS A 82 -13.98 9.80 -18.20
N GLU A 83 -12.72 9.40 -18.04
CA GLU A 83 -12.05 8.47 -18.96
C GLU A 83 -12.55 7.04 -18.76
N VAL A 84 -12.79 6.63 -17.51
CA VAL A 84 -13.43 5.34 -17.19
C VAL A 84 -14.79 5.22 -17.88
N GLN A 85 -15.63 6.26 -17.75
CA GLN A 85 -16.94 6.31 -18.42
C GLN A 85 -16.81 6.35 -19.95
N ALA A 86 -15.87 7.13 -20.50
CA ALA A 86 -15.65 7.21 -21.95
C ALA A 86 -15.19 5.88 -22.56
N LYS A 87 -14.45 5.07 -21.80
CA LYS A 87 -14.05 3.70 -22.17
C LYS A 87 -15.15 2.66 -21.95
N GLY A 88 -16.32 3.06 -21.44
CA GLY A 88 -17.44 2.16 -21.15
C GLY A 88 -17.15 1.19 -20.01
N ILE A 89 -16.18 1.51 -19.15
CA ILE A 89 -15.81 0.66 -18.02
C ILE A 89 -16.82 0.87 -16.89
N ASP A 90 -17.35 -0.22 -16.35
CA ASP A 90 -18.26 -0.18 -15.21
C ASP A 90 -17.49 0.13 -13.92
N ALA A 91 -17.68 1.35 -13.41
CA ALA A 91 -17.07 1.80 -12.17
C ALA A 91 -17.55 1.01 -10.95
N ALA A 92 -18.79 0.51 -10.95
CA ALA A 92 -19.32 -0.28 -9.84
C ALA A 92 -18.61 -1.63 -9.76
N HIS A 93 -18.41 -2.27 -10.91
CA HIS A 93 -17.67 -3.52 -11.01
C HIS A 93 -16.20 -3.37 -10.56
N LEU A 94 -15.53 -2.27 -10.93
CA LEU A 94 -14.17 -1.99 -10.44
C LEU A 94 -14.09 -1.86 -8.91
N VAL A 95 -15.09 -1.22 -8.29
CA VAL A 95 -15.19 -1.11 -6.83
C VAL A 95 -15.40 -2.49 -6.21
N GLU A 96 -16.29 -3.31 -6.80
CA GLU A 96 -16.55 -4.69 -6.36
C GLU A 96 -15.26 -5.52 -6.37
N VAL A 97 -14.48 -5.49 -7.46
CA VAL A 97 -13.17 -6.17 -7.55
C VAL A 97 -12.22 -5.72 -6.43
N GLY A 98 -12.12 -4.41 -6.20
CA GLY A 98 -11.28 -3.85 -5.14
C GLY A 98 -11.68 -4.29 -3.72
N VAL A 99 -12.99 -4.30 -3.44
CA VAL A 99 -13.54 -4.77 -2.16
C VAL A 99 -13.29 -6.26 -1.98
N HIS A 100 -13.55 -7.09 -2.99
CA HIS A 100 -13.29 -8.53 -2.92
C HIS A 100 -11.81 -8.82 -2.70
N CYS A 101 -10.91 -8.15 -3.42
CA CYS A 101 -9.48 -8.30 -3.24
C CYS A 101 -9.06 -7.93 -1.80
N SER A 102 -9.59 -6.83 -1.25
CA SER A 102 -9.29 -6.39 0.12
C SER A 102 -9.80 -7.37 1.17
N LEU A 103 -11.00 -7.92 0.99
CA LEU A 103 -11.57 -8.93 1.90
C LEU A 103 -10.77 -10.23 1.87
N ARG A 104 -10.34 -10.70 0.70
CA ARG A 104 -9.47 -11.88 0.59
C ARG A 104 -8.14 -11.68 1.31
N GLN A 105 -7.56 -10.49 1.17
CA GLN A 105 -6.34 -10.12 1.88
C GLN A 105 -6.46 -10.25 3.40
N LEU A 106 -7.59 -9.79 3.94
CA LEU A 106 -7.86 -9.82 5.37
C LEU A 106 -8.24 -11.23 5.86
N LEU A 107 -9.06 -11.96 5.11
CA LEU A 107 -9.74 -13.16 5.60
C LEU A 107 -9.10 -14.48 5.18
N GLU A 108 -8.43 -14.54 4.03
CA GLU A 108 -7.86 -15.79 3.51
C GLU A 108 -6.41 -15.97 3.94
N HIS A 109 -5.58 -14.94 3.79
CA HIS A 109 -4.13 -15.05 3.97
C HIS A 109 -3.55 -14.14 5.05
N GLY A 110 -4.34 -13.23 5.61
CA GLY A 110 -3.88 -12.29 6.65
C GLY A 110 -2.72 -11.40 6.20
N PHE A 111 -2.60 -11.16 4.89
CA PHE A 111 -1.57 -10.33 4.28
C PHE A 111 -2.24 -9.21 3.50
N PHE A 112 -2.23 -8.01 4.08
CA PHE A 112 -3.03 -6.87 3.67
C PHE A 112 -2.14 -5.69 3.27
N HIS A 113 -2.45 -5.10 2.11
CA HIS A 113 -1.90 -3.84 1.68
C HIS A 113 -2.64 -2.70 2.40
N ALA A 114 -2.03 -2.20 3.49
CA ALA A 114 -2.71 -1.39 4.48
C ALA A 114 -3.07 0.03 4.06
N ASP A 115 -2.45 0.55 3.00
CA ASP A 115 -2.69 1.92 2.50
C ASP A 115 -2.60 1.99 0.97
N PRO A 116 -3.62 1.47 0.25
CA PRO A 116 -3.72 1.65 -1.20
C PRO A 116 -4.00 3.12 -1.51
N HIS A 117 -3.00 3.81 -2.07
CA HIS A 117 -3.03 5.22 -2.44
C HIS A 117 -3.34 5.46 -3.93
#